data_AF-A0AAD4JZB7-F1
#
_entry.id   AF-A0AAD4JZB7-F1
#
_cell.length_a   1.000
_cell.length_b   1.000
_cell.length_c   1.000
_cell.angle_alpha   90.00
_cell.angle_beta   90.00
_cell.angle_gamma   90.00
#
_symmetry.space_group_name_H-M   'P 1'
#
loop_
_entity.id
_entity.type
_entity.pdbx_description
1 polymer ?
#
loop_
_entity_poly.entity_id
_entity_poly.type
_entity_poly.pdbx_seq_one_letter_code
_entity_poly.pdbx_strand_id
1 'polypeptide(L)'
;MHIDDIYRRYKKARRRFSLLTYLMLLVWLCLALAQWMVVSLIQDVRDIFRIHYYVSVAAFGVAIFLFAIFLFFEGLRYNKIVAFIFAFLIVELQIVALFTLIARTYWAETLLYFLICAVVIFIFVFIGLLLPRKMDLTLHIALLFILAFLFLLATVFFLMHQLLVSQMWRDIKDFGFLLVELPISLTILFFVMYHGQTINGGRFAEMRLHDYCLGSLILFHDFLIIYWLTFYWQMISAIVTPDDWTQLSTIWHQNKMLPFDYEDYTEGMNQPPAQPTQVEEPPRPTLEEPTLAITLDFMSDDVQKAPKLGNRSFRINRLKKDRRQMPLPNRQVTTEGQQRRYMYDEGSNDY
;
A
#
# COMPACT_ATOMS: atom_id res chain seq x y z
N MET A 1 -9.20 1.95 38.90
CA MET A 1 -8.42 0.69 38.94
C MET A 1 -8.71 -0.22 37.75
N HIS A 2 -9.97 -0.56 37.43
CA HIS A 2 -10.28 -1.49 36.32
C HIS A 2 -9.96 -0.93 34.90
N ILE A 3 -10.11 0.38 34.68
CA ILE A 3 -9.89 1.02 33.37
C ILE A 3 -8.41 1.04 32.98
N ASP A 4 -7.52 1.32 33.95
CA ASP A 4 -6.06 1.38 33.73
C ASP A 4 -5.50 0.00 33.32
N ASP A 5 -6.09 -1.07 33.83
CA ASP A 5 -5.66 -2.44 33.52
C ASP A 5 -6.12 -2.88 32.12
N ILE A 6 -7.31 -2.47 31.69
CA ILE A 6 -7.80 -2.72 30.32
C ILE A 6 -6.91 -1.98 29.32
N TYR A 7 -6.63 -0.70 29.57
CA TYR A 7 -5.79 0.12 28.70
C TYR A 7 -4.36 -0.43 28.60
N ARG A 8 -3.76 -0.86 29.72
CA ARG A 8 -2.44 -1.51 29.72
C ARG A 8 -2.42 -2.81 28.93
N ARG A 9 -3.46 -3.65 29.03
CA ARG A 9 -3.58 -4.89 28.25
C ARG A 9 -3.69 -4.62 26.76
N TYR A 10 -4.53 -3.66 26.36
CA TYR A 10 -4.65 -3.24 24.96
C TYR A 10 -3.30 -2.74 24.40
N LYS A 11 -2.61 -1.83 25.11
CA LYS A 11 -1.32 -1.30 24.67
C LYS A 11 -0.26 -2.39 24.51
N LYS A 12 -0.24 -3.37 25.42
CA LYS A 12 0.66 -4.54 25.34
C LYS A 12 0.34 -5.42 24.13
N ALA A 13 -0.94 -5.68 23.87
CA ALA A 13 -1.37 -6.47 22.71
C ALA A 13 -1.01 -5.77 21.39
N ARG A 14 -1.24 -4.46 21.30
CA ARG A 14 -0.91 -3.63 20.13
C ARG A 14 0.60 -3.59 19.84
N ARG A 15 1.43 -3.43 20.88
CA ARG A 15 2.90 -3.48 20.72
C ARG A 15 3.39 -4.85 20.25
N ARG A 16 2.80 -5.94 20.76
CA ARG A 16 3.12 -7.30 20.31
C ARG A 16 2.73 -7.50 18.85
N PHE A 17 1.55 -7.03 18.48
CA PHE A 17 1.06 -7.07 17.11
C PHE A 17 1.98 -6.32 16.15
N SER A 18 2.33 -5.06 16.44
CA SER A 18 3.20 -4.28 15.55
C SER A 18 4.58 -4.91 15.43
N LEU A 19 5.16 -5.40 16.53
CA LEU A 19 6.43 -6.13 16.49
C LEU A 19 6.35 -7.38 15.60
N LEU A 20 5.28 -8.15 15.69
CA LEU A 20 5.10 -9.35 14.86
C LEU A 20 4.95 -8.99 13.37
N THR A 21 4.23 -7.91 13.06
CA THR A 21 4.08 -7.41 11.68
C THR A 21 5.43 -7.00 11.09
N TYR A 22 6.24 -6.21 11.81
CA TYR A 22 7.55 -5.76 11.32
C TYR A 22 8.57 -6.90 11.27
N LEU A 23 8.51 -7.85 12.21
CA LEU A 23 9.36 -9.05 12.17
C LEU A 23 9.02 -9.92 10.95
N MET A 24 7.72 -10.09 10.64
CA MET A 24 7.30 -10.82 9.45
C MET A 24 7.74 -10.11 8.17
N LEU A 25 7.63 -8.78 8.10
CA LEU A 25 8.18 -8.01 6.98
C LEU A 25 9.68 -8.28 6.81
N LEU A 26 10.47 -8.25 7.90
CA LEU A 26 11.89 -8.55 7.85
C LEU A 26 12.17 -9.95 7.31
N VAL A 27 11.38 -10.96 7.73
CA VAL A 27 11.49 -12.33 7.20
C VAL A 27 11.22 -12.36 5.69
N TRP A 28 10.18 -11.67 5.20
CA TRP A 28 9.88 -11.57 3.77
C TRP A 28 11.01 -10.90 2.98
N LEU A 29 11.58 -9.82 3.51
CA LEU A 29 12.72 -9.14 2.91
C LEU A 29 13.96 -10.04 2.85
N CYS A 30 14.29 -10.75 3.93
CA CYS A 30 15.42 -11.69 3.95
C CYS A 30 15.23 -12.85 2.96
N LEU A 31 14.01 -13.38 2.87
CA LEU A 31 13.64 -14.45 1.93
C LEU A 31 13.80 -13.97 0.48
N ALA A 32 13.27 -12.78 0.16
CA ALA A 32 13.39 -12.17 -1.15
C ALA A 32 14.87 -11.95 -1.53
N LEU A 33 15.65 -11.34 -0.63
CA LEU A 33 17.07 -11.11 -0.85
C LEU A 33 17.82 -12.42 -1.08
N ALA A 34 17.60 -13.44 -0.24
CA ALA A 34 18.29 -14.72 -0.40
C ALA A 34 18.02 -15.35 -1.77
N GLN A 35 16.76 -15.40 -2.21
CA GLN A 35 16.40 -15.97 -3.51
C GLN A 35 16.92 -15.12 -4.68
N TRP A 36 16.81 -13.79 -4.61
CA TRP A 36 17.32 -12.90 -5.64
C TRP A 36 18.86 -12.92 -5.74
N MET A 37 19.56 -13.11 -4.62
CA MET A 37 21.01 -13.32 -4.64
C MET A 37 21.38 -14.64 -5.31
N VAL A 38 20.64 -15.72 -5.07
CA VAL A 38 20.85 -16.99 -5.78
C VAL A 38 20.66 -16.80 -7.29
N VAL A 39 19.60 -16.13 -7.70
CA VAL A 39 19.34 -15.86 -9.13
C VAL A 39 20.43 -14.97 -9.73
N SER A 40 20.88 -13.92 -9.05
CA SER A 40 21.87 -12.99 -9.61
C SER A 40 23.31 -13.52 -9.61
N LEU A 41 23.66 -14.47 -8.73
CA LEU A 41 25.00 -15.05 -8.63
C LEU A 41 25.23 -16.28 -9.53
N ILE A 42 24.20 -17.09 -9.81
CA ILE A 42 24.35 -18.35 -10.57
C ILE A 42 23.97 -18.12 -12.04
N GLN A 43 24.95 -18.20 -12.95
CA GLN A 43 24.73 -17.94 -14.38
C GLN A 43 23.65 -18.84 -15.01
N ASP A 44 23.68 -20.14 -14.75
CA ASP A 44 22.68 -21.08 -15.29
C ASP A 44 21.24 -20.70 -14.88
N VAL A 45 21.06 -20.25 -13.64
CA VAL A 45 19.75 -19.81 -13.14
C VAL A 45 19.31 -18.52 -13.84
N ARG A 46 20.24 -17.58 -14.09
CA ARG A 46 19.94 -16.36 -14.86
C ARG A 46 19.45 -16.69 -16.25
N ASP A 47 20.13 -17.61 -16.94
CA ASP A 47 19.78 -17.97 -18.32
C ASP A 47 18.41 -18.64 -18.40
N ILE A 48 18.08 -19.52 -17.44
CA ILE A 48 16.75 -20.12 -17.33
C ILE A 48 15.66 -19.03 -17.27
N PHE A 49 15.80 -18.04 -16.38
CA PHE A 49 14.80 -16.97 -16.21
C PHE A 49 14.85 -15.88 -17.29
N ARG A 50 15.93 -15.80 -18.07
CA ARG A 50 15.99 -14.95 -19.27
C ARG A 50 15.16 -15.57 -20.40
N ILE A 51 15.31 -16.88 -20.63
CA ILE A 51 14.59 -17.63 -21.66
C ILE A 51 13.12 -17.80 -21.28
N HIS A 52 12.84 -18.21 -20.04
CA HIS A 52 11.49 -18.52 -19.56
C HIS A 52 10.84 -17.34 -18.82
N TYR A 53 11.01 -16.12 -19.34
CA TYR A 53 10.56 -14.89 -18.67
C TYR A 53 9.04 -14.85 -18.40
N TYR A 54 8.25 -15.55 -19.23
CA TYR A 54 6.81 -15.66 -19.08
C TYR A 54 6.38 -16.32 -17.76
N VAL A 55 7.25 -17.13 -17.13
CA VAL A 55 6.98 -17.73 -15.81
C VAL A 55 6.87 -16.65 -14.75
N SER A 56 7.75 -15.64 -14.77
CA SER A 56 7.68 -14.50 -13.85
C SER A 56 6.41 -13.67 -14.07
N VAL A 57 6.01 -13.45 -15.33
CA VAL A 57 4.78 -12.70 -15.65
C VAL A 57 3.54 -13.45 -15.16
N ALA A 58 3.48 -14.78 -15.36
CA ALA A 58 2.41 -15.61 -14.84
C ALA A 58 2.37 -15.60 -13.30
N ALA A 59 3.52 -15.75 -12.65
CA ALA A 59 3.64 -15.68 -11.20
C ALA A 59 3.14 -14.34 -10.65
N PHE A 60 3.46 -13.23 -11.31
CA PHE A 60 2.97 -11.89 -10.94
C PHE A 60 1.45 -11.80 -10.99
N GLY A 61 0.83 -12.24 -12.10
CA GLY A 61 -0.63 -12.22 -12.25
C GLY A 61 -1.33 -13.06 -11.18
N VAL A 62 -0.82 -14.26 -10.89
CA VAL A 62 -1.35 -15.13 -9.84
C VAL A 62 -1.15 -14.50 -8.44
N ALA A 63 0.01 -13.90 -8.18
CA ALA A 63 0.31 -13.26 -6.90
C ALA A 63 -0.65 -12.11 -6.59
N ILE A 64 -0.88 -11.22 -7.55
CA ILE A 64 -1.79 -10.07 -7.41
C ILE A 64 -3.23 -10.55 -7.21
N PHE A 65 -3.66 -11.57 -7.95
CA PHE A 65 -5.00 -12.15 -7.78
C PHE A 65 -5.18 -12.78 -6.39
N LEU A 66 -4.20 -13.55 -5.91
CA LEU A 66 -4.23 -14.13 -4.57
C LEU A 66 -4.18 -13.05 -3.48
N PHE A 67 -3.40 -11.99 -3.69
CA PHE A 67 -3.37 -10.85 -2.77
C PHE A 67 -4.72 -10.13 -2.68
N ALA A 68 -5.40 -9.92 -3.82
CA ALA A 68 -6.74 -9.35 -3.84
C ALA A 68 -7.75 -10.23 -3.08
N ILE A 69 -7.72 -11.55 -3.29
CA ILE A 69 -8.52 -12.50 -2.50
C ILE A 69 -8.18 -12.37 -1.01
N PHE A 70 -6.91 -12.35 -0.66
CA PHE A 70 -6.48 -12.21 0.73
C PHE A 70 -6.92 -10.89 1.38
N LEU A 71 -7.07 -9.82 0.59
CA LEU A 71 -7.54 -8.50 1.03
C LEU A 71 -9.06 -8.45 1.23
N PHE A 72 -9.86 -9.05 0.36
CA PHE A 72 -11.33 -8.98 0.48
C PHE A 72 -11.92 -10.05 1.41
N PHE A 73 -11.33 -11.24 1.49
CA PHE A 73 -11.89 -12.36 2.24
C PHE A 73 -11.36 -12.42 3.68
N GLU A 74 -12.04 -11.74 4.61
CA GLU A 74 -11.70 -11.75 6.04
C GLU A 74 -11.65 -13.16 6.65
N GLY A 75 -12.47 -14.10 6.17
CA GLY A 75 -12.48 -15.48 6.64
C GLY A 75 -11.14 -16.21 6.47
N LEU A 76 -10.37 -15.89 5.42
CA LEU A 76 -9.03 -16.46 5.20
C LEU A 76 -8.02 -15.93 6.21
N ARG A 77 -8.19 -14.69 6.65
CA ARG A 77 -7.27 -14.03 7.59
C ARG A 77 -7.51 -14.41 9.05
N TYR A 78 -8.73 -14.84 9.37
CA TYR A 78 -9.08 -15.19 10.75
C TYR A 78 -8.29 -16.39 11.30
N ASN A 79 -8.08 -17.42 10.46
CA ASN A 79 -7.27 -18.57 10.86
C ASN A 79 -5.79 -18.28 10.62
N LYS A 80 -5.02 -18.16 11.71
CA LYS A 80 -3.58 -17.82 11.67
C LYS A 80 -2.74 -18.73 10.75
N ILE A 81 -3.04 -20.02 10.71
CA ILE A 81 -2.28 -20.98 9.89
C ILE A 81 -2.59 -20.75 8.41
N VAL A 82 -3.87 -20.65 8.07
CA VAL A 82 -4.31 -20.38 6.70
C VAL A 82 -3.78 -19.03 6.24
N ALA A 83 -3.88 -18.00 7.08
CA ALA A 83 -3.38 -16.66 6.80
C ALA A 83 -1.88 -16.65 6.53
N PHE A 84 -1.10 -17.40 7.31
CA PHE A 84 0.33 -17.53 7.11
C PHE A 84 0.68 -18.27 5.81
N ILE A 85 0.00 -19.39 5.51
CA ILE A 85 0.22 -20.15 4.27
C ILE A 85 -0.10 -19.29 3.05
N PHE A 86 -1.22 -18.58 3.05
CA PHE A 86 -1.59 -17.66 1.97
C PHE A 86 -0.58 -16.53 1.83
N ALA A 87 -0.16 -15.91 2.95
CA ALA A 87 0.84 -14.85 2.90
C ALA A 87 2.18 -15.35 2.36
N PHE A 88 2.63 -16.52 2.81
CA PHE A 88 3.85 -17.15 2.30
C PHE A 88 3.76 -17.41 0.79
N LEU A 89 2.65 -17.99 0.32
CA LEU A 89 2.42 -18.24 -1.11
C LEU A 89 2.44 -16.95 -1.93
N ILE A 90 1.79 -15.89 -1.45
CA ILE A 90 1.79 -14.57 -2.11
C ILE A 90 3.23 -14.04 -2.20
N VAL A 91 3.99 -14.09 -1.10
CA VAL A 91 5.38 -13.60 -1.06
C VAL A 91 6.26 -14.38 -2.03
N GLU A 92 6.20 -15.72 -2.02
CA GLU A 92 6.97 -16.57 -2.93
C GLU A 92 6.66 -16.26 -4.40
N LEU A 93 5.38 -16.13 -4.76
CA LEU A 93 5.00 -15.80 -6.13
C LEU A 93 5.46 -14.39 -6.53
N GLN A 94 5.42 -13.41 -5.62
CA GLN A 94 5.98 -12.08 -5.88
C GLN A 94 7.51 -12.10 -6.02
N ILE A 95 8.22 -12.94 -5.27
CA ILE A 95 9.67 -13.09 -5.40
C ILE A 95 10.01 -13.68 -6.78
N VAL A 96 9.30 -14.74 -7.19
CA VAL A 96 9.44 -15.39 -8.51
C VAL A 96 9.08 -14.43 -9.66
N ALA A 97 8.07 -13.58 -9.45
CA ALA A 97 7.69 -12.54 -10.41
C ALA A 97 8.85 -11.59 -10.76
N LEU A 98 9.82 -11.44 -9.87
CA LEU A 98 10.96 -10.54 -10.07
C LEU A 98 12.19 -11.23 -10.65
N PHE A 99 12.23 -12.56 -10.70
CA PHE A 99 13.40 -13.30 -11.17
C PHE A 99 13.85 -12.90 -12.58
N THR A 100 12.92 -12.60 -13.47
CA THR A 100 13.22 -12.11 -14.82
C THR A 100 14.01 -10.79 -14.79
N LEU A 101 13.63 -9.85 -13.92
CA LEU A 101 14.33 -8.57 -13.77
C LEU A 101 15.69 -8.76 -13.09
N ILE A 102 15.72 -9.55 -12.00
CA ILE A 102 16.94 -9.87 -11.25
C ILE A 102 17.96 -10.62 -12.11
N ALA A 103 17.53 -11.53 -12.99
CA ALA A 103 18.42 -12.25 -13.89
C ALA A 103 19.15 -11.30 -14.88
N ARG A 104 18.61 -10.10 -15.11
CA ARG A 104 19.16 -9.08 -16.01
C ARG A 104 20.01 -8.04 -15.30
N THR A 105 19.99 -7.99 -13.97
CA THR A 105 20.84 -7.10 -13.17
C THR A 105 22.09 -7.81 -12.68
N TYR A 106 23.04 -7.02 -12.18
CA TYR A 106 24.19 -7.51 -11.45
C TYR A 106 23.87 -7.72 -9.98
N TRP A 107 24.56 -8.65 -9.33
CA TRP A 107 24.37 -8.94 -7.91
C TRP A 107 24.66 -7.73 -7.02
N ALA A 108 25.67 -6.90 -7.37
CA ALA A 108 26.06 -5.73 -6.61
C ALA A 108 24.98 -4.63 -6.66
N GLU A 109 24.43 -4.36 -7.86
CA GLU A 109 23.30 -3.45 -8.05
C GLU A 109 22.06 -3.95 -7.31
N THR A 110 21.76 -5.24 -7.45
CA THR A 110 20.65 -5.91 -6.76
C THR A 110 20.72 -5.67 -5.26
N LEU A 111 21.89 -5.91 -4.66
CA LEU A 111 22.13 -5.74 -3.23
C LEU A 111 22.07 -4.26 -2.80
N LEU A 112 22.71 -3.37 -3.55
CA LEU A 112 22.76 -1.94 -3.22
C LEU A 112 21.35 -1.34 -3.20
N TYR A 113 20.59 -1.49 -4.29
CA TYR A 113 19.26 -0.92 -4.39
C TYR A 113 18.27 -1.61 -3.43
N PHE A 114 18.44 -2.90 -3.16
CA PHE A 114 17.67 -3.58 -2.12
C PHE A 114 17.86 -2.90 -0.76
N LEU A 115 19.10 -2.64 -0.37
CA LEU A 115 19.43 -1.99 0.91
C LEU A 115 18.90 -0.55 0.96
N ILE A 116 19.05 0.21 -0.12
CA ILE A 116 18.51 1.58 -0.22
C ILE A 116 17.00 1.56 0.00
N CYS A 117 16.25 0.75 -0.77
CA CYS A 117 14.80 0.66 -0.65
C CYS A 117 14.36 0.19 0.75
N ALA A 118 15.03 -0.82 1.31
CA ALA A 118 14.72 -1.32 2.65
C ALA A 118 14.90 -0.24 3.71
N VAL A 119 16.03 0.49 3.68
CA VAL A 119 16.32 1.59 4.59
C VAL A 119 15.28 2.71 4.46
N VAL A 120 14.93 3.10 3.23
CA VAL A 120 13.92 4.13 2.98
C VAL A 120 12.56 3.72 3.56
N ILE A 121 12.12 2.47 3.35
CA ILE A 121 10.87 1.96 3.95
C ILE A 121 10.91 2.05 5.47
N PHE A 122 11.99 1.59 6.11
CA PHE A 122 12.11 1.64 7.57
C PHE A 122 12.13 3.07 8.11
N ILE A 123 12.79 4.01 7.41
CA ILE A 123 12.79 5.43 7.76
C ILE A 123 11.36 5.98 7.72
N PHE A 124 10.60 5.72 6.65
CA PHE A 124 9.24 6.25 6.52
C PHE A 124 8.25 5.58 7.46
N VAL A 125 8.38 4.28 7.73
CA VAL A 125 7.63 3.64 8.82
C VAL A 125 7.92 4.39 10.13
N PHE A 126 9.19 4.60 10.48
CA PHE A 126 9.60 5.29 11.70
C PHE A 126 9.08 6.73 11.79
N ILE A 127 9.17 7.50 10.70
CA ILE A 127 8.57 8.84 10.59
C ILE A 127 7.07 8.77 10.88
N GLY A 128 6.35 7.83 10.25
CA GLY A 128 4.92 7.58 10.50
C GLY A 128 4.60 7.36 11.98
N LEU A 129 5.49 6.70 12.73
CA LEU A 129 5.34 6.48 14.18
C LEU A 129 5.55 7.75 15.00
N LEU A 130 6.47 8.62 14.57
CA LEU A 130 6.83 9.86 15.26
C LEU A 130 5.90 11.03 14.96
N LEU A 131 5.10 10.95 13.89
CA LEU A 131 4.19 12.03 13.49
C LEU A 131 3.29 12.45 14.67
N PRO A 132 3.15 13.75 14.97
CA PRO A 132 2.28 14.23 16.05
C PRO A 132 0.82 13.79 15.89
N ARG A 133 0.05 13.80 17.00
CA ARG A 133 -1.39 13.46 16.96
C ARG A 133 -2.22 14.35 16.03
N LYS A 134 -1.83 15.61 15.89
CA LYS A 134 -2.44 16.56 14.94
C LYS A 134 -2.23 16.20 13.47
N MET A 135 -1.23 15.38 13.16
CA MET A 135 -0.94 14.89 11.81
C MET A 135 -1.31 13.40 11.72
N ASP A 136 -2.60 13.11 11.84
CA ASP A 136 -3.13 11.76 11.70
C ASP A 136 -3.47 11.49 10.22
N LEU A 137 -2.62 10.73 9.53
CA LEU A 137 -2.84 10.36 8.13
C LEU A 137 -4.06 9.43 8.01
N THR A 138 -4.42 8.71 9.07
CA THR A 138 -5.56 7.78 9.05
C THR A 138 -6.90 8.51 9.03
N LEU A 139 -6.95 9.72 9.59
CA LEU A 139 -8.11 10.60 9.50
C LEU A 139 -8.25 11.23 8.10
N HIS A 140 -7.11 11.49 7.46
CA HIS A 140 -7.03 12.19 6.17
C HIS A 140 -6.80 11.24 4.98
N ILE A 141 -7.24 9.98 5.09
CA ILE A 141 -7.01 8.97 4.05
C ILE A 141 -7.54 9.39 2.66
N ALA A 142 -8.66 10.12 2.61
CA ALA A 142 -9.19 10.66 1.36
C ALA A 142 -8.22 11.61 0.66
N LEU A 143 -7.48 12.43 1.42
CA LEU A 143 -6.46 13.32 0.86
C LEU A 143 -5.27 12.52 0.32
N LEU A 144 -4.88 11.43 0.98
CA LEU A 144 -3.84 10.53 0.44
C LEU A 144 -4.27 9.92 -0.90
N PHE A 145 -5.53 9.49 -1.03
CA PHE A 145 -6.05 8.97 -2.30
C PHE A 145 -6.11 10.02 -3.41
N ILE A 146 -6.55 11.25 -3.10
CA ILE A 146 -6.56 12.34 -4.08
C ILE A 146 -5.12 12.67 -4.52
N LEU A 147 -4.18 12.77 -3.58
CA LEU A 147 -2.77 13.02 -3.89
C LEU A 147 -2.16 11.88 -4.72
N ALA A 148 -2.45 10.62 -4.37
CA ALA A 148 -2.04 9.45 -5.12
C ALA A 148 -2.56 9.47 -6.56
N PHE A 149 -3.82 9.85 -6.75
CA PHE A 149 -4.41 9.99 -8.08
C PHE A 149 -3.73 11.10 -8.90
N LEU A 150 -3.43 12.25 -8.29
CA LEU A 150 -2.71 13.35 -8.97
C LEU A 150 -1.29 12.93 -9.40
N PHE A 151 -0.55 12.25 -8.51
CA PHE A 151 0.78 11.73 -8.84
C PHE A 151 0.72 10.61 -9.88
N LEU A 152 -0.29 9.73 -9.84
CA LEU A 152 -0.52 8.73 -10.88
C LEU A 152 -0.79 9.38 -12.25
N LEU A 153 -1.62 10.42 -12.30
CA LEU A 153 -1.89 11.15 -13.54
C LEU A 153 -0.62 11.78 -14.11
N ALA A 154 0.19 12.42 -13.26
CA ALA A 154 1.48 12.97 -13.65
C ALA A 154 2.44 11.88 -14.16
N THR A 155 2.55 10.75 -13.44
CA THR A 155 3.35 9.59 -13.85
C THR A 155 2.93 9.06 -15.21
N VAL A 156 1.63 8.84 -15.45
CA VAL A 156 1.13 8.33 -16.73
C VAL A 156 1.44 9.31 -17.86
N PHE A 157 1.27 10.62 -17.62
CA PHE A 157 1.62 11.66 -18.59
C PHE A 157 3.11 11.61 -18.95
N PHE A 158 4.01 11.63 -17.96
CA PHE A 158 5.45 11.57 -18.20
C PHE A 158 5.89 10.24 -18.81
N LEU A 159 5.28 9.12 -18.41
CA LEU A 159 5.55 7.80 -18.98
C LEU A 159 5.17 7.77 -20.46
N MET A 160 3.96 8.20 -20.82
CA MET A 160 3.52 8.26 -22.22
C MET A 160 4.39 9.21 -23.04
N HIS A 161 4.77 10.35 -22.46
CA HIS A 161 5.69 11.28 -23.11
C HIS A 161 7.07 10.64 -23.34
N GLN A 162 7.59 9.89 -22.36
CA GLN A 162 8.85 9.17 -22.48
C GLN A 162 8.79 8.07 -23.56
N LEU A 163 7.65 7.40 -23.73
CA LEU A 163 7.47 6.33 -24.72
C LEU A 163 7.27 6.87 -26.15
N LEU A 164 6.60 8.01 -26.31
CA LEU A 164 6.17 8.49 -27.64
C LEU A 164 7.05 9.60 -28.22
N VAL A 165 7.68 10.44 -27.40
CA VAL A 165 8.44 11.61 -27.87
C VAL A 165 9.94 11.36 -27.71
N SER A 166 10.53 10.73 -28.73
CA SER A 166 11.97 10.40 -28.77
C SER A 166 12.89 11.62 -28.69
N GLN A 167 12.40 12.81 -29.08
CA GLN A 167 13.21 14.02 -29.21
C GLN A 167 13.55 14.67 -27.86
N MET A 168 12.61 14.71 -26.91
CA MET A 168 12.84 15.30 -25.57
C MET A 168 13.89 14.50 -24.77
N TRP A 169 13.93 13.19 -24.99
CA TRP A 169 14.86 12.31 -24.27
C TRP A 169 16.33 12.56 -24.65
N ARG A 170 16.58 13.14 -25.83
CA ARG A 170 17.94 13.51 -26.25
C ARG A 170 18.57 14.59 -25.36
N ASP A 171 17.75 15.45 -24.76
CA ASP A 171 18.19 16.59 -23.96
C ASP A 171 18.23 16.27 -22.45
N ILE A 172 17.42 15.32 -21.96
CA ILE A 172 17.32 14.95 -20.52
C ILE A 172 17.86 13.51 -20.28
N LYS A 173 18.76 13.04 -21.16
CA LYS A 173 19.27 11.66 -21.32
C LYS A 173 19.08 10.72 -20.12
N ASP A 174 19.62 11.06 -18.96
CA ASP A 174 19.67 10.11 -17.83
C ASP A 174 18.61 10.37 -16.75
N PHE A 175 18.08 11.59 -16.64
CA PHE A 175 17.21 12.00 -15.53
C PHE A 175 15.71 12.02 -15.84
N GLY A 176 15.32 11.84 -17.11
CA GLY A 176 13.91 11.87 -17.50
C GLY A 176 13.04 10.85 -16.76
N PHE A 177 13.59 9.67 -16.46
CA PHE A 177 12.89 8.62 -15.71
C PHE A 177 12.58 9.01 -14.25
N LEU A 178 13.33 9.95 -13.64
CA LEU A 178 13.02 10.45 -12.30
C LEU A 178 11.63 11.12 -12.25
N LEU A 179 11.17 11.71 -13.36
CA LEU A 179 9.84 12.32 -13.43
C LEU A 179 8.70 11.28 -13.37
N VAL A 180 9.00 10.02 -13.68
CA VAL A 180 8.08 8.88 -13.54
C VAL A 180 8.23 8.26 -12.16
N GLU A 181 9.47 8.04 -11.71
CA GLU A 181 9.80 7.36 -10.46
C GLU A 181 9.43 8.17 -9.20
N LEU A 182 9.74 9.46 -9.16
CA LEU A 182 9.57 10.28 -7.96
C LEU A 182 8.10 10.40 -7.54
N PRO A 183 7.12 10.67 -8.44
CA PRO A 183 5.72 10.76 -8.02
C PRO A 183 5.21 9.42 -7.45
N ILE A 184 5.51 8.28 -8.09
CA ILE A 184 5.11 6.96 -7.59
C ILE A 184 5.76 6.71 -6.21
N SER A 185 7.08 6.93 -6.11
CA SER A 185 7.82 6.71 -4.86
C SER A 185 7.25 7.54 -3.73
N LEU A 186 6.99 8.84 -3.97
CA LEU A 186 6.37 9.71 -2.96
C LEU A 186 4.98 9.23 -2.54
N THR A 187 4.13 8.81 -3.50
CA THR A 187 2.82 8.22 -3.18
C THR A 187 2.96 7.02 -2.25
N ILE A 188 3.82 6.06 -2.59
CA ILE A 188 4.02 4.86 -1.78
C ILE A 188 4.58 5.22 -0.41
N LEU A 189 5.53 6.15 -0.31
CA LEU A 189 6.10 6.58 0.97
C LEU A 189 5.05 7.24 1.90
N PHE A 190 4.07 7.98 1.35
CA PHE A 190 2.93 8.44 2.13
C PHE A 190 2.06 7.28 2.63
N PHE A 191 1.81 6.27 1.80
CA PHE A 191 1.10 5.07 2.22
C PHE A 191 1.86 4.26 3.26
N VAL A 192 3.19 4.15 3.17
CA VAL A 192 4.04 3.49 4.17
C VAL A 192 3.90 4.17 5.54
N MET A 193 3.92 5.51 5.59
CA MET A 193 3.66 6.25 6.83
C MET A 193 2.24 5.98 7.37
N TYR A 194 1.23 6.02 6.50
CA TYR A 194 -0.15 5.70 6.84
C TYR A 194 -0.26 4.26 7.41
N HIS A 195 0.35 3.28 6.76
CA HIS A 195 0.37 1.89 7.22
C HIS A 195 1.08 1.74 8.56
N GLY A 196 2.23 2.41 8.75
CA GLY A 196 2.91 2.48 10.05
C GLY A 196 2.01 3.00 11.17
N GLN A 197 1.19 4.03 10.90
CA GLN A 197 0.19 4.54 11.85
C GLN A 197 -0.92 3.54 12.15
N THR A 198 -1.51 2.90 11.12
CA THR A 198 -2.57 1.90 11.32
C THR A 198 -2.10 0.65 12.06
N ILE A 199 -0.84 0.24 11.87
CA ILE A 199 -0.24 -0.93 12.54
C ILE A 199 0.00 -0.63 14.03
N ASN A 200 0.54 0.53 14.35
CA ASN A 200 0.82 0.93 15.73
C ASN A 200 -0.43 1.37 16.51
N GLY A 201 -1.49 1.79 15.82
CA GLY A 201 -2.79 2.12 16.39
C GLY A 201 -2.82 3.40 17.21
N GLY A 202 -3.93 3.64 17.91
CA GLY A 202 -4.14 4.86 18.70
C GLY A 202 -4.37 6.12 17.84
N ARG A 203 -4.94 5.91 16.65
CA ARG A 203 -5.28 6.88 15.59
C ARG A 203 -6.73 6.66 15.13
N PHE A 204 -7.24 7.50 14.22
CA PHE A 204 -8.63 7.40 13.73
C PHE A 204 -8.97 6.01 13.18
N ALA A 205 -8.08 5.42 12.38
CA ALA A 205 -8.20 4.04 11.91
C ALA A 205 -7.02 3.18 12.38
N GLU A 206 -7.32 1.94 12.75
CA GLU A 206 -6.31 0.97 13.17
C GLU A 206 -6.57 -0.41 12.56
N MET A 207 -5.49 -1.11 12.24
CA MET A 207 -5.58 -2.46 11.73
C MET A 207 -5.96 -3.42 12.87
N ARG A 208 -6.71 -4.49 12.56
CA ARG A 208 -7.16 -5.44 13.59
C ARG A 208 -5.97 -6.23 14.14
N LEU A 209 -6.00 -6.58 15.43
CA LEU A 209 -4.90 -7.24 16.14
C LEU A 209 -4.53 -8.65 15.63
N HIS A 210 -5.35 -9.25 14.76
CA HIS A 210 -5.07 -10.56 14.17
C HIS A 210 -4.51 -10.47 12.73
N ASP A 211 -4.56 -9.29 12.10
CA ASP A 211 -4.19 -9.08 10.69
C ASP A 211 -2.69 -8.82 10.47
N TYR A 212 -1.80 -9.37 11.31
CA TYR A 212 -0.35 -9.08 11.21
C TYR A 212 0.26 -9.59 9.89
N CYS A 213 -0.26 -10.70 9.34
CA CYS A 213 0.12 -11.18 8.01
C CYS A 213 -0.26 -10.16 6.93
N LEU A 214 -1.46 -9.57 7.00
CA LEU A 214 -1.92 -8.57 6.04
C LEU A 214 -1.04 -7.30 6.09
N GLY A 215 -0.76 -6.78 7.29
CA GLY A 215 0.09 -5.58 7.40
C GLY A 215 1.52 -5.82 6.91
N SER A 216 2.09 -7.00 7.15
CA SER A 216 3.42 -7.33 6.65
C SER A 216 3.44 -7.50 5.13
N LEU A 217 2.37 -8.07 4.55
CA LEU A 217 2.20 -8.15 3.10
C LEU A 217 2.06 -6.76 2.46
N ILE A 218 1.26 -5.87 3.03
CA ILE A 218 1.07 -4.51 2.49
C ILE A 218 2.41 -3.78 2.46
N LEU A 219 3.16 -3.78 3.57
CA LEU A 219 4.49 -3.14 3.62
C LEU A 219 5.50 -3.82 2.69
N PHE A 220 5.39 -5.14 2.47
CA PHE A 220 6.23 -5.83 1.49
C PHE A 220 5.90 -5.41 0.06
N HIS A 221 4.62 -5.20 -0.28
CA HIS A 221 4.23 -4.66 -1.59
C HIS A 221 4.67 -3.21 -1.77
N ASP A 222 4.59 -2.38 -0.73
CA ASP A 222 5.13 -1.01 -0.76
C ASP A 222 6.63 -1.03 -1.06
N PHE A 223 7.38 -1.92 -0.41
CA PHE A 223 8.80 -2.16 -0.71
C PHE A 223 9.01 -2.60 -2.16
N LEU A 224 8.24 -3.58 -2.64
CA LEU A 224 8.36 -4.10 -4.00
C LEU A 224 8.13 -3.03 -5.04
N ILE A 225 7.09 -2.20 -4.89
CA ILE A 225 6.79 -1.13 -5.86
C ILE A 225 7.96 -0.15 -5.96
N ILE A 226 8.51 0.30 -4.83
CA ILE A 226 9.68 1.19 -4.85
C ILE A 226 10.88 0.49 -5.48
N TYR A 227 11.13 -0.77 -5.10
CA TYR A 227 12.24 -1.54 -5.65
C TYR A 227 12.12 -1.77 -7.16
N TRP A 228 10.90 -1.95 -7.70
CA TRP A 228 10.66 -2.10 -9.13
C TRP A 228 11.10 -0.88 -9.94
N LEU A 229 10.87 0.31 -9.41
CA LEU A 229 11.27 1.55 -10.07
C LEU A 229 12.79 1.66 -10.20
N THR A 230 13.53 1.06 -9.27
CA THR A 230 15.00 1.12 -9.31
C THR A 230 15.63 0.31 -10.44
N PHE A 231 14.91 -0.61 -11.08
CA PHE A 231 15.47 -1.45 -12.15
C PHE A 231 15.89 -0.67 -13.39
N TYR A 232 15.33 0.52 -13.62
CA TYR A 232 15.84 1.44 -14.63
C TYR A 232 17.32 1.74 -14.37
N TRP A 233 17.66 2.14 -13.15
CA TRP A 233 19.03 2.47 -12.76
C TRP A 233 19.93 1.25 -12.67
N GLN A 234 19.40 0.13 -12.16
CA GLN A 234 20.17 -1.12 -12.04
C GLN A 234 20.58 -1.71 -13.40
N MET A 235 19.77 -1.52 -14.44
CA MET A 235 20.03 -2.09 -15.77
C MET A 235 20.69 -1.11 -16.73
N ILE A 236 20.33 0.18 -16.69
CA ILE A 236 20.77 1.16 -17.69
C ILE A 236 21.98 1.93 -17.20
N SER A 237 21.96 2.42 -15.95
CA SER A 237 23.06 3.25 -15.42
C SER A 237 24.16 2.42 -14.74
N ALA A 238 23.80 1.28 -14.13
CA ALA A 238 24.73 0.32 -13.51
C ALA A 238 25.90 0.98 -12.73
N ILE A 239 25.54 1.86 -11.80
CA ILE A 239 26.45 2.84 -11.16
C ILE A 239 27.66 2.19 -10.47
N VAL A 240 27.52 0.96 -9.97
CA VAL A 240 28.55 0.27 -9.18
C VAL A 240 29.45 -0.60 -10.05
N THR A 241 28.91 -1.19 -11.11
CA THR A 241 29.62 -2.23 -11.88
C THR A 241 30.41 -1.58 -13.02
N PRO A 242 31.77 -1.64 -13.01
CA PRO A 242 32.58 -0.99 -14.05
C PRO A 242 32.36 -1.58 -15.45
N ASP A 243 32.60 -0.77 -16.49
CA ASP A 243 32.43 -1.14 -17.90
C ASP A 243 33.17 -2.43 -18.29
N ASP A 244 34.31 -2.75 -17.66
CA ASP A 244 35.06 -3.98 -17.97
C ASP A 244 34.32 -5.27 -17.58
N TRP A 245 33.37 -5.19 -16.64
CA TRP A 245 32.49 -6.29 -16.23
C TRP A 245 31.23 -6.40 -17.11
N THR A 246 31.01 -5.45 -18.02
CA THR A 246 29.92 -5.50 -19.02
C THR A 246 30.12 -6.62 -20.04
N GLN A 247 31.36 -7.10 -20.24
CA GLN A 247 31.62 -8.28 -21.07
C GLN A 247 31.00 -9.57 -20.51
N LEU A 248 30.65 -9.59 -19.21
CA LEU A 248 29.99 -10.73 -18.55
C LEU A 248 28.47 -10.57 -18.42
N SER A 249 27.91 -9.40 -18.77
CA SER A 249 26.46 -9.26 -18.99
C SER A 249 26.19 -9.22 -20.48
N THR A 250 25.60 -10.29 -20.99
CA THR A 250 25.08 -10.39 -22.36
C THR A 250 23.81 -9.55 -22.53
N ILE A 251 23.89 -8.25 -22.27
CA ILE A 251 22.87 -7.28 -22.67
C ILE A 251 23.62 -6.00 -23.10
N TRP A 252 23.63 -5.73 -24.42
CA TRP A 252 23.93 -4.44 -25.08
C TRP A 252 25.23 -4.15 -25.84
N HIS A 253 26.02 -5.15 -26.28
CA HIS A 253 26.92 -4.90 -27.44
C HIS A 253 26.41 -5.40 -28.80
N GLN A 254 25.30 -6.13 -28.86
CA GLN A 254 24.79 -6.65 -30.14
C GLN A 254 23.69 -5.80 -30.80
N ASN A 255 23.16 -4.80 -30.11
CA ASN A 255 22.37 -3.75 -30.74
C ASN A 255 23.10 -2.42 -30.54
N LYS A 256 24.07 -2.15 -31.44
CA LYS A 256 24.08 -0.83 -32.07
C LYS A 256 22.62 -0.50 -32.33
N MET A 257 22.19 0.67 -31.87
CA MET A 257 20.97 1.33 -32.35
C MET A 257 20.72 0.82 -33.77
N LEU A 258 19.59 0.16 -34.00
CA LEU A 258 19.09 0.08 -35.37
C LEU A 258 19.27 1.51 -35.90
N PRO A 259 20.08 1.72 -36.96
CA PRO A 259 19.87 2.92 -37.72
C PRO A 259 18.46 2.72 -38.23
N PHE A 260 17.49 3.35 -37.58
CA PHE A 260 16.27 3.72 -38.26
C PHE A 260 16.76 4.74 -39.28
N ASP A 261 17.25 4.22 -40.40
CA ASP A 261 17.65 4.98 -41.57
C ASP A 261 16.39 5.74 -41.98
N TYR A 262 16.38 7.01 -41.62
CA TYR A 262 15.50 8.01 -42.21
C TYR A 262 16.09 8.50 -43.54
N GLU A 263 16.92 7.70 -44.20
CA GLU A 263 17.46 7.96 -45.53
C GLU A 263 16.92 6.94 -46.54
N ASP A 264 15.60 6.91 -46.75
CA ASP A 264 15.02 6.31 -47.97
C ASP A 264 13.67 6.93 -48.36
N TYR A 265 13.47 8.23 -48.12
CA TYR A 265 12.28 8.96 -48.61
C TYR A 265 12.60 10.33 -49.22
N THR A 266 13.86 10.59 -49.60
CA THR A 266 14.25 11.86 -50.26
C THR A 266 14.58 11.72 -51.74
N GLU A 267 14.57 10.52 -52.33
CA GLU A 267 14.60 10.35 -53.79
C GLU A 267 13.18 10.42 -54.39
N GLY A 268 12.63 11.63 -54.45
CA GLY A 268 11.35 11.88 -55.14
C GLY A 268 10.95 13.34 -55.28
N MET A 269 11.57 14.27 -54.55
CA MET A 269 11.19 15.69 -54.54
C MET A 269 11.90 16.55 -55.61
N ASN A 270 12.01 16.05 -56.83
CA ASN A 270 12.39 16.84 -58.01
C ASN A 270 11.29 16.81 -59.09
N GLN A 271 10.05 17.09 -58.70
CA GLN A 271 9.00 17.49 -59.64
C GLN A 271 8.55 18.93 -59.34
N PRO A 272 8.47 19.81 -60.35
CA PRO A 272 8.03 21.19 -60.15
C PRO A 272 6.55 21.23 -59.73
N PRO A 273 6.13 22.25 -58.95
CA PRO A 273 4.80 22.29 -58.35
C PRO A 273 3.71 22.44 -59.40
N ALA A 274 2.74 21.52 -59.38
CA ALA A 274 1.45 21.69 -60.05
C ALA A 274 0.60 22.71 -59.29
N GLN A 275 -0.12 23.56 -60.02
CA GLN A 275 -0.97 24.64 -59.51
C GLN A 275 -2.10 24.13 -58.60
N PRO A 276 -2.52 24.89 -57.58
CA PRO A 276 -3.58 24.49 -56.67
C PRO A 276 -4.95 24.50 -57.38
N THR A 277 -5.60 23.34 -57.41
CA THR A 277 -7.03 23.22 -57.70
C THR A 277 -7.80 23.54 -56.41
N GLN A 278 -8.73 24.49 -56.48
CA GLN A 278 -9.63 24.82 -55.38
C GLN A 278 -10.52 23.61 -55.05
N VAL A 279 -10.49 23.17 -53.79
CA VAL A 279 -11.41 22.14 -53.27
C VAL A 279 -12.34 22.82 -52.28
N GLU A 280 -13.64 22.70 -52.57
CA GLU A 280 -14.78 23.15 -51.78
C GLU A 280 -14.78 22.54 -50.36
N GLU A 281 -15.08 23.39 -49.38
CA GLU A 281 -15.19 23.04 -47.97
C GLU A 281 -16.53 22.31 -47.71
N PRO A 282 -16.54 21.07 -47.17
CA PRO A 282 -17.77 20.39 -46.81
C PRO A 282 -18.39 20.95 -45.52
N PRO A 283 -19.73 20.92 -45.38
CA PRO A 283 -20.45 21.62 -44.32
C PRO A 283 -20.20 21.01 -42.93
N ARG A 284 -20.04 21.91 -41.96
CA ARG A 284 -19.81 21.66 -40.53
C ARG A 284 -21.05 21.01 -39.89
N PRO A 285 -20.94 19.83 -39.25
CA PRO A 285 -22.04 19.25 -38.48
C PRO A 285 -22.26 20.00 -37.16
N THR A 286 -23.53 20.19 -36.83
CA THR A 286 -24.10 20.82 -35.63
C THR A 286 -23.84 19.99 -34.36
N LEU A 287 -23.70 20.70 -33.22
CA LEU A 287 -23.60 20.14 -31.86
C LEU A 287 -24.82 19.27 -31.52
N GLU A 288 -24.56 18.10 -30.93
CA GLU A 288 -25.46 17.45 -29.99
C GLU A 288 -24.68 17.07 -28.71
N GLU A 289 -25.07 17.65 -27.58
CA GLU A 289 -24.57 17.31 -26.24
C GLU A 289 -25.21 16.00 -25.75
N PRO A 290 -24.42 15.00 -25.29
CA PRO A 290 -24.95 13.93 -24.47
C PRO A 290 -24.94 14.35 -23.00
N THR A 291 -26.13 14.63 -22.47
CA THR A 291 -26.41 14.75 -21.04
C THR A 291 -26.23 13.38 -20.37
N LEU A 292 -25.21 13.24 -19.53
CA LEU A 292 -24.97 12.02 -18.76
C LEU A 292 -25.36 12.27 -17.29
N ALA A 293 -26.63 12.01 -16.98
CA ALA A 293 -27.14 11.92 -15.63
C ALA A 293 -26.68 10.59 -15.01
N ILE A 294 -25.63 10.63 -14.18
CA ILE A 294 -25.29 9.50 -13.30
C ILE A 294 -26.01 9.74 -11.98
N THR A 295 -27.09 8.99 -11.80
CA THR A 295 -27.89 8.93 -10.57
C THR A 295 -27.09 8.31 -9.43
N LEU A 296 -27.12 9.05 -8.33
CA LEU A 296 -26.57 8.77 -7.01
C LEU A 296 -27.49 7.76 -6.30
N ASP A 297 -27.18 6.47 -6.35
CA ASP A 297 -27.96 5.45 -5.62
C ASP A 297 -27.05 4.33 -5.08
N PHE A 298 -26.26 4.66 -4.06
CA PHE A 298 -25.48 3.72 -3.26
C PHE A 298 -25.46 4.18 -1.80
N MET A 299 -26.62 4.14 -1.12
CA MET A 299 -26.66 4.36 0.34
C MET A 299 -27.97 3.93 1.03
N SER A 300 -28.58 2.81 0.64
CA SER A 300 -29.85 2.33 1.23
C SER A 300 -29.85 0.91 1.79
N ASP A 301 -28.79 0.11 1.61
CA ASP A 301 -28.80 -1.30 2.03
C ASP A 301 -28.29 -1.58 3.47
N ASP A 302 -27.66 -0.62 4.14
CA ASP A 302 -27.05 -0.84 5.47
C ASP A 302 -27.95 -0.50 6.67
N VAL A 303 -29.23 -0.21 6.45
CA VAL A 303 -30.20 0.04 7.55
C VAL A 303 -31.24 -1.07 7.74
N GLN A 304 -31.29 -2.10 6.87
CA GLN A 304 -32.34 -3.14 6.96
C GLN A 304 -31.89 -4.55 7.41
N LYS A 305 -30.63 -4.75 7.80
CA LYS A 305 -30.16 -6.05 8.33
C LYS A 305 -29.65 -5.96 9.78
N ALA A 306 -30.47 -5.39 10.66
CA ALA A 306 -30.41 -5.73 12.08
C ALA A 306 -31.11 -7.09 12.30
N PRO A 307 -30.51 -8.06 13.01
CA PRO A 307 -31.21 -9.28 13.37
C PRO A 307 -32.38 -8.92 14.31
N LYS A 308 -33.60 -9.24 13.87
CA LYS A 308 -34.82 -9.17 14.67
C LYS A 308 -34.61 -10.00 15.95
N LEU A 309 -34.61 -9.34 17.11
CA LEU A 309 -34.73 -10.00 18.40
C LEU A 309 -36.06 -10.78 18.42
N GLY A 310 -35.97 -12.09 18.22
CA GLY A 310 -37.08 -13.01 18.36
C GLY A 310 -37.43 -13.21 19.83
N ASN A 311 -38.63 -12.76 20.19
CA ASN A 311 -39.35 -13.11 21.41
C ASN A 311 -39.23 -14.61 21.73
N ARG A 312 -38.51 -14.95 22.81
CA ARG A 312 -38.77 -16.19 23.56
C ARG A 312 -39.03 -15.85 25.02
N SER A 313 -40.32 -15.79 25.32
CA SER A 313 -40.89 -16.06 26.63
C SER A 313 -40.29 -17.35 27.21
N PHE A 314 -39.64 -17.27 28.36
CA PHE A 314 -39.53 -18.41 29.28
C PHE A 314 -39.63 -17.93 30.72
N ARG A 315 -40.73 -18.32 31.35
CA ARG A 315 -41.13 -18.03 32.72
C ARG A 315 -40.59 -19.15 33.63
N ILE A 316 -39.75 -18.77 34.58
CA ILE A 316 -39.69 -19.18 36.00
C ILE A 316 -39.79 -20.69 36.35
N ASN A 317 -38.75 -21.27 36.97
CA ASN A 317 -38.79 -21.74 38.38
C ASN A 317 -37.52 -22.46 38.89
N ARG A 318 -37.32 -22.33 40.22
CA ARG A 318 -36.50 -23.15 41.14
C ARG A 318 -34.97 -23.06 41.06
N LEU A 319 -34.39 -22.37 42.05
CA LEU A 319 -33.69 -23.03 43.18
C LEU A 319 -33.33 -21.99 44.25
N LYS A 320 -34.24 -21.82 45.21
CA LYS A 320 -34.00 -21.22 46.52
C LYS A 320 -33.98 -22.38 47.50
N LYS A 321 -32.80 -22.82 47.95
CA LYS A 321 -32.65 -23.63 49.17
C LYS A 321 -31.23 -23.52 49.71
N ASP A 322 -31.14 -23.30 51.01
CA ASP A 322 -29.96 -23.41 51.87
C ASP A 322 -28.92 -22.29 51.84
N ARG A 323 -29.20 -21.22 52.61
CA ARG A 323 -28.25 -20.83 53.65
C ARG A 323 -28.95 -20.17 54.86
N ARG A 324 -28.75 -20.82 56.00
CA ARG A 324 -29.28 -20.57 57.35
C ARG A 324 -28.74 -19.22 57.90
N GLN A 325 -29.63 -18.36 58.39
CA GLN A 325 -29.77 -17.96 59.81
C GLN A 325 -28.47 -17.84 60.61
N MET A 326 -28.10 -16.61 60.99
CA MET A 326 -27.58 -16.25 62.31
C MET A 326 -27.79 -14.74 62.58
N PRO A 327 -27.83 -14.29 63.86
CA PRO A 327 -28.73 -13.24 64.33
C PRO A 327 -28.11 -11.84 64.47
N LEU A 328 -29.01 -10.84 64.49
CA LEU A 328 -28.75 -9.42 64.76
C LEU A 328 -28.39 -9.17 66.23
N PRO A 329 -27.46 -8.25 66.54
CA PRO A 329 -27.38 -7.61 67.83
C PRO A 329 -28.27 -6.36 67.89
N ASN A 330 -28.90 -6.21 69.05
CA ASN A 330 -29.77 -5.13 69.49
C ASN A 330 -28.94 -3.97 70.10
N ARG A 331 -29.60 -2.82 70.35
CA ARG A 331 -29.12 -1.57 71.03
C ARG A 331 -28.24 -0.62 70.20
N GLN A 332 -28.38 0.72 70.24
CA GLN A 332 -29.08 1.61 71.17
C GLN A 332 -29.31 2.99 70.51
N VAL A 333 -30.41 3.64 70.85
CA VAL A 333 -30.78 5.01 70.48
C VAL A 333 -30.01 6.01 71.35
N THR A 334 -29.40 7.02 70.74
CA THR A 334 -29.12 8.31 71.39
C THR A 334 -29.46 9.46 70.45
N THR A 335 -30.53 10.16 70.83
CA THR A 335 -30.90 11.53 70.46
C THR A 335 -29.85 12.52 70.94
N GLU A 336 -29.35 13.39 70.06
CA GLU A 336 -28.95 14.77 70.35
C GLU A 336 -28.52 15.46 69.04
N GLY A 337 -28.96 16.71 68.82
CA GLY A 337 -28.40 17.58 67.78
C GLY A 337 -29.38 18.18 66.75
N GLN A 338 -30.56 18.60 67.17
CA GLN A 338 -31.32 19.65 66.47
C GLN A 338 -30.63 21.00 66.70
N GLN A 339 -30.77 21.93 65.73
CA GLN A 339 -30.36 23.35 65.74
C GLN A 339 -28.96 23.67 65.17
N ARG A 340 -28.93 24.07 63.89
CA ARG A 340 -28.59 25.46 63.51
C ARG A 340 -28.89 25.77 62.04
N ARG A 341 -29.70 26.82 61.87
CA ARG A 341 -29.74 27.82 60.80
C ARG A 341 -30.32 27.46 59.42
N TYR A 342 -31.62 27.74 59.37
CA TYR A 342 -32.31 28.61 58.41
C TYR A 342 -31.50 29.72 57.71
N MET A 343 -31.93 29.98 56.47
CA MET A 343 -32.19 31.29 55.82
C MET A 343 -31.02 32.17 55.36
N TYR A 344 -30.89 32.29 54.02
CA TYR A 344 -30.93 33.50 53.18
C TYR A 344 -31.01 32.98 51.73
N ASP A 345 -32.18 32.94 51.06
CA ASP A 345 -32.85 34.01 50.29
C ASP A 345 -31.93 34.68 49.26
N GLU A 346 -32.18 34.46 47.96
CA GLU A 346 -32.76 35.44 46.99
C GLU A 346 -31.87 36.68 46.78
N GLY A 347 -31.52 37.14 45.58
CA GLY A 347 -31.92 36.89 44.21
C GLY A 347 -31.39 38.03 43.31
N SER A 348 -31.77 38.00 42.02
CA SER A 348 -31.68 39.11 41.04
C SER A 348 -30.27 39.51 40.57
N ASN A 349 -30.01 40.15 39.43
CA ASN A 349 -30.60 40.32 38.10
C ASN A 349 -29.52 41.13 37.32
N ASP A 350 -29.55 41.07 36.00
CA ASP A 350 -29.13 42.11 35.04
C ASP A 350 -27.75 42.81 35.23
N TYR A 351 -26.83 42.55 34.30
CA TYR A 351 -26.25 43.53 33.35
C TYR A 351 -25.41 42.82 32.28
#